data_AF-A0A4Y2BBS5-F1
#
_entry.id   AF-A0A4Y2BBS5-F1
#
_cell.length_a   1.000
_cell.length_b   1.000
_cell.length_c   1.000
_cell.angle_alpha   90.00
_cell.angle_beta   90.00
_cell.angle_gamma   90.00
#
_symmetry.space_group_name_H-M   'P 1'
#
loop_
_entity.id
_entity.type
_entity.pdbx_description
1 polymer ?
#
loop_
_entity_poly.entity_id
_entity_poly.type
_entity_poly.pdbx_seq_one_letter_code
_entity_poly.pdbx_strand_id
1 'polypeptide(L)'
;YRVRERSVIVNPNNGGRPCPHLQERDACFEIELFNWQYGSWGNCSLQDPQATCGPGNRTRNKTCVKLSGVGLHTIFESLHKIFFSAFH
;
A
#
# COMPACT_ATOMS: atom_id res chain seq x y z
N TYR A 1 13.42 7.50 11.60
CA TYR A 1 13.22 7.89 13.01
C TYR A 1 12.54 9.25 13.04
N ARG A 2 11.78 9.55 14.09
CA ARG A 2 11.20 10.88 14.34
C ARG A 2 11.91 11.50 15.53
N VAL A 3 12.10 12.82 15.50
CA VAL A 3 12.76 13.56 16.58
C VAL A 3 11.81 14.62 17.11
N ARG A 4 11.65 14.68 18.42
CA ARG A 4 10.95 15.78 19.11
C ARG A 4 11.95 16.53 19.99
N GLU A 5 11.93 17.85 19.88
CA GLU A 5 12.84 18.74 20.61
C GLU A 5 12.05 19.78 21.40
N ARG A 6 12.56 20.13 22.58
CA ARG A 6 12.08 21.24 23.40
C ARG A 6 13.26 22.12 23.81
N SER A 7 13.04 23.42 23.88
CA SER A 7 14.04 24.38 24.33
C SER A 7 13.82 24.78 25.78
N VAL A 8 14.91 25.09 26.48
CA VAL A 8 14.85 25.71 27.81
C VAL A 8 14.53 27.19 27.65
N ILE A 9 13.40 27.63 28.20
CA ILE A 9 13.00 29.04 28.18
C ILE A 9 13.58 29.85 29.35
N VAL A 10 13.88 29.19 30.47
CA VAL A 10 14.47 29.79 31.67
C VAL A 10 15.47 28.81 32.27
N ASN A 11 16.69 29.27 32.51
CA ASN A 11 17.74 28.44 33.08
C ASN A 11 17.52 28.19 34.59
N PRO A 12 18.00 27.05 35.13
CA PRO A 12 17.96 26.80 36.56
C PRO A 12 18.74 27.88 37.31
N ASN A 13 18.20 28.37 38.43
CA ASN A 13 18.86 29.35 39.30
C ASN A 13 18.76 28.92 40.78
N ASN A 14 19.64 29.44 41.63
CA ASN A 14 19.66 29.19 43.09
C ASN A 14 19.62 27.70 43.49
N GLY A 15 20.31 26.82 42.76
CA GLY A 15 20.33 25.38 43.05
C GLY A 15 19.09 24.62 42.55
N GLY A 16 18.25 25.23 41.72
CA GLY A 16 17.14 24.56 41.04
C GLY A 16 17.60 23.39 40.16
N ARG A 17 16.73 22.38 39.98
CA ARG A 17 17.06 21.20 39.18
C ARG A 17 17.24 21.55 37.70
N PRO A 18 18.23 20.95 37.01
CA PRO A 18 18.38 21.10 35.58
C PRO A 18 17.17 20.53 34.85
N CYS A 19 16.86 21.10 33.67
CA CYS A 19 15.83 20.54 32.81
C CYS A 19 16.21 19.11 32.40
N PRO A 20 15.23 18.18 32.28
CA PRO A 20 15.49 16.84 31.78
C PRO A 20 15.91 16.89 30.30
N HIS A 21 16.09 15.72 29.68
CA HIS A 21 16.42 15.59 28.27
C HIS A 21 15.56 16.51 27.39
N LEU A 22 16.24 17.20 26.47
CA LEU A 22 15.63 18.19 25.58
C LEU A 22 15.24 17.59 24.22
N GLN A 23 15.74 16.39 23.93
CA GLN A 23 15.51 15.68 22.69
C GLN A 23 15.07 14.25 22.98
N GLU A 24 14.08 13.78 22.23
CA GLU A 24 13.67 12.39 22.23
C GLU A 24 13.61 11.88 20.80
N ARG A 25 14.14 10.68 20.60
CA ARG A 25 14.18 10.00 19.30
C ARG A 25 13.31 8.77 19.36
N ASP A 26 12.42 8.64 18.40
CA ASP A 26 11.58 7.47 18.23
C ASP A 26 11.90 6.78 16.90
N ALA A 27 11.92 5.45 16.87
CA ALA A 27 12.13 4.72 15.64
C ALA A 27 10.93 4.97 14.71
N CYS A 28 11.19 5.18 13.41
CA CYS A 28 10.09 5.05 12.46
C CYS A 28 9.95 3.56 12.21
N PHE A 29 8.73 3.04 12.30
CA PHE A 29 8.44 1.77 11.65
C PHE A 29 8.75 1.92 10.15
N GLU A 30 9.43 0.93 9.58
CA GLU A 30 9.53 0.85 8.12
C GLU A 30 8.11 0.79 7.57
N ILE A 31 7.74 1.78 6.77
CA ILE A 31 6.43 1.78 6.12
C ILE A 31 6.54 0.75 5.00
N GLU A 32 5.96 -0.41 5.22
CA GLU A 32 5.80 -1.40 4.16
C GLU A 32 4.72 -0.90 3.20
N LEU A 33 5.16 -0.46 2.02
CA LEU A 33 4.27 0.03 0.98
C LEU A 33 3.89 -1.13 0.06
N PHE A 34 2.61 -1.51 0.08
CA PHE A 34 2.03 -2.51 -0.80
C PHE A 34 1.14 -1.85 -1.84
N ASN A 35 1.24 -2.29 -3.09
CA ASN A 35 0.38 -1.83 -4.17
C ASN A 35 -0.14 -2.99 -5.00
N TRP A 36 -1.37 -2.85 -5.52
CA TRP A 36 -1.92 -3.80 -6.47
C TRP A 36 -1.67 -3.32 -7.90
N GLN A 37 -1.03 -4.15 -8.70
CA GLN A 37 -0.90 -3.96 -10.14
C GLN A 37 -1.83 -4.91 -10.88
N TYR A 38 -2.39 -4.42 -11.99
CA TYR A 38 -3.30 -5.17 -12.82
C TYR A 38 -2.73 -5.29 -14.22
N GLY A 39 -2.65 -6.52 -14.74
CA GLY A 39 -2.35 -6.77 -16.14
C GLY A 39 -3.53 -6.42 -17.05
N SER A 40 -3.33 -6.65 -18.35
CA SER A 40 -4.38 -6.52 -19.36
C SER A 40 -5.52 -7.50 -19.11
N TRP A 41 -6.73 -7.07 -19.47
CA TRP A 41 -7.87 -7.99 -19.54
C TRP A 41 -7.65 -9.02 -20.64
N GLY A 42 -7.92 -10.28 -20.33
CA GLY A 42 -8.08 -11.35 -21.30
C GLY A 42 -9.40 -11.24 -22.06
N ASN A 43 -9.63 -12.22 -22.92
CA ASN A 43 -10.83 -12.28 -23.75
C ASN A 43 -12.11 -12.38 -22.91
N CYS A 44 -13.20 -11.89 -23.50
CA CYS A 44 -14.55 -12.06 -23.01
C CYS A 44 -14.99 -13.51 -23.20
N SER A 45 -15.34 -14.20 -22.11
CA SER A 45 -15.99 -15.50 -22.18
C SER A 45 -17.45 -15.35 -21.74
N LEU A 46 -18.39 -15.69 -22.61
CA LEU A 46 -19.81 -15.75 -22.25
C LEU A 46 -20.07 -16.97 -21.36
N GLN A 47 -21.07 -16.88 -20.48
CA GLN A 47 -21.49 -18.01 -19.65
C GLN A 47 -22.05 -19.15 -20.50
N ASP A 48 -22.82 -18.79 -21.54
CA ASP A 48 -23.27 -19.72 -22.56
C ASP A 48 -22.30 -19.67 -23.76
N PRO A 49 -21.57 -20.76 -24.06
CA PRO A 49 -20.63 -20.81 -25.19
C PRO A 49 -21.29 -20.68 -26.56
N GLN A 50 -22.60 -20.89 -26.68
CA GLN A 50 -23.34 -20.81 -27.95
C GLN A 50 -23.97 -19.43 -28.18
N ALA A 51 -24.02 -18.58 -27.15
CA ALA A 51 -24.59 -17.25 -27.26
C ALA A 51 -23.61 -16.27 -27.95
N THR A 52 -24.15 -15.26 -28.64
CA THR A 52 -23.36 -14.16 -29.23
C THR A 52 -23.37 -12.89 -28.36
N CYS A 53 -24.29 -12.81 -27.41
CA CYS A 53 -24.42 -11.74 -26.42
C CYS A 53 -24.96 -12.30 -25.09
N GLY A 54 -24.82 -11.54 -23.99
CA GLY A 54 -25.30 -11.95 -22.67
C GLY A 54 -24.25 -11.82 -21.56
N PRO A 55 -24.51 -12.38 -20.37
CA PRO A 55 -23.60 -12.34 -19.23
C PRO A 55 -22.35 -13.19 -19.50
N GLY A 56 -21.20 -12.66 -19.07
CA GLY A 56 -19.90 -13.29 -19.24
C GLY A 56 -18.91 -12.89 -18.15
N ASN A 57 -17.71 -13.47 -18.23
CA ASN A 57 -16.59 -13.12 -17.37
C ASN A 57 -15.33 -12.76 -18.17
N ARG A 58 -14.54 -11.83 -17.63
CA ARG A 58 -13.19 -11.51 -18.13
C ARG A 58 -12.22 -11.71 -16.98
N THR A 59 -11.06 -12.23 -17.29
CA THR A 59 -9.99 -12.45 -16.31
C THR A 59 -8.81 -11.55 -16.63
N ARG A 60 -8.09 -11.08 -15.61
CA ARG A 60 -6.78 -10.43 -15.75
C ARG A 60 -5.85 -10.87 -14.63
N ASN A 61 -4.55 -10.80 -14.86
CA ASN A 61 -3.59 -11.01 -13.78
C ASN A 61 -3.63 -9.83 -12.81
N LYS A 62 -3.55 -10.13 -11.52
CA LYS A 62 -3.45 -9.16 -10.43
C LYS A 62 -2.25 -9.55 -9.57
N THR A 63 -1.31 -8.63 -9.44
CA THR A 63 -0.11 -8.83 -8.63
C THR A 63 -0.09 -7.85 -7.46
N CYS A 64 0.17 -8.36 -6.26
CA CYS A 64 0.52 -7.51 -5.13
C CYS A 64 2.03 -7.34 -5.13
N VAL A 65 2.49 -6.09 -5.10
CA VAL A 65 3.90 -5.75 -5.09
C VAL A 65 4.23 -4.97 -3.82
N LYS A 66 5.38 -5.28 -3.23
CA LYS A 66 5.99 -4.52 -2.14
C LYS A 66 7.04 -3.57 -2.73
N LEU A 67 6.95 -2.29 -2.39
CA LEU A 67 8.01 -1.31 -2.66
C LEU A 67 9.09 -1.50 -1.60
N SER A 68 10.22 -2.07 -2.00
CA SER A 68 11.42 -2.18 -1.19
C SER A 68 12.46 -1.17 -1.71
N GLY A 69 13.48 -0.85 -0.90
CA GLY A 69 14.57 0.07 -1.31
C GLY A 69 15.37 -0.39 -2.54
N VAL A 70 15.15 -1.62 -3.01
CA VAL A 70 15.79 -2.25 -4.18
C VAL A 70 14.87 -2.35 -5.40
N GLY A 71 13.60 -1.90 -5.28
CA GLY A 71 12.60 -1.96 -6.34
C GLY A 71 11.28 -2.62 -5.93
N LEU A 72 10.45 -2.94 -6.93
CA LEU A 72 9.18 -3.63 -6.76
C LEU A 72 9.39 -5.14 -6.68
N HIS A 73 8.91 -5.77 -5.60
CA HIS A 73 8.97 -7.22 -5.43
C HIS A 73 7.55 -7.81 -5.43
N THR A 74 7.27 -8.77 -6.31
CA THR A 74 5.99 -9.49 -6.35
C THR A 74 5.88 -10.39 -5.14
N ILE A 75 4.81 -10.22 -4.35
CA ILE A 75 4.57 -11.03 -3.14
C ILE A 75 3.36 -11.95 -3.28
N PHE A 76 2.45 -11.64 -4.22
CA PHE A 76 1.29 -12.47 -4.49
C PHE A 76 0.81 -12.24 -5.93
N GLU A 77 0.38 -13.29 -6.59
CA GLU A 77 -0.20 -13.22 -7.93
C GLU A 77 -1.43 -14.11 -8.03
N SER A 78 -2.51 -13.58 -8.62
CA SER A 78 -3.73 -14.34 -8.91
C SER A 78 -4.51 -13.78 -10.09
N LEU A 79 -5.51 -14.53 -10.56
CA LEU A 79 -6.46 -14.04 -11.56
C LEU A 79 -7.61 -13.27 -10.89
N HIS A 80 -7.82 -12.04 -11.33
CA HIS A 80 -9.00 -11.25 -11.01
C HIS A 80 -10.07 -11.46 -12.08
N LYS A 81 -11.23 -12.00 -11.68
CA LYS A 81 -12.38 -12.18 -12.57
C LYS A 81 -13.42 -11.08 -12.34
N ILE A 82 -13.95 -10.51 -13.41
CA ILE A 82 -15.11 -9.61 -13.35
C ILE A 82 -16.25 -10.16 -14.19
N PHE A 83 -17.47 -9.92 -13.74
CA PHE A 83 -18.68 -10.16 -14.52
C PHE A 83 -18.95 -8.95 -15.42
N PHE A 84 -19.38 -9.22 -16.65
CA PHE A 84 -19.88 -8.20 -17.55
C PHE A 84 -21.09 -8.73 -18.30
N SER A 85 -21.92 -7.82 -18.79
CA SER A 85 -23.05 -8.14 -19.65
C SER A 85 -22.76 -7.55 -21.03
N ALA A 86 -22.66 -8.40 -22.06
CA ALA A 86 -22.62 -7.95 -23.45
C ALA A 86 -24.06 -7.73 -23.93
N PHE A 87 -24.41 -6.49 -24.23
CA PHE A 87 -25.68 -6.13 -24.88
C PHE A 87 -25.41 -5.90 -26.37
N HIS A 88 -26.41 -6.20 -27.20
CA HIS A 88 -26.38 -5.99 -28.65
C HIS A 88 -26.67 -4.52 -28.99
#